data_AF-A0A7J8WW10-F1
#
_entry.id   AF-A0A7J8WW10-F1
#
_cell.length_a   1.000
_cell.length_b   1.000
_cell.length_c   1.000
_cell.angle_alpha   90.00
_cell.angle_beta   90.00
_cell.angle_gamma   90.00
#
_symmetry.space_group_name_H-M   'P 1'
#
loop_
_entity.id
_entity.type
_entity.pdbx_description
1 polymer ?
#
loop_
_entity_poly.entity_id
_entity_poly.type
_entity_poly.pdbx_seq_one_letter_code
_entity_poly.pdbx_strand_id
1 'polypeptide(L)'
;KQAAKQDVYQLFAEKVRDHKDLESRWAVLQETRVEYFRGKDFASFMKNHPELKEILESDRDLETEDIANNLLQKNLLVRCDRVVKTVRPGKKKLSTWPAHLEIFPERVFSENDAFFAWTFVKRRPLWQTLLSFFWPILTLAICLFP
;
A
#
# COMPACT_ATOMS: atom_id res chain seq x y z
N LYS A 1 -15.12 24.60 5.23
CA LYS A 1 -14.14 23.60 5.73
C LYS A 1 -14.92 22.35 6.13
N GLN A 2 -15.26 21.50 5.14
CA GLN A 2 -15.93 20.22 5.42
C GLN A 2 -14.89 19.29 6.04
N ALA A 3 -15.11 18.93 7.30
CA ALA A 3 -14.40 17.81 7.91
C ALA A 3 -14.64 16.60 6.99
N ALA A 4 -13.56 16.12 6.37
CA ALA A 4 -13.59 15.12 5.33
C ALA A 4 -14.35 13.90 5.84
N LYS A 5 -15.53 13.66 5.26
CA LYS A 5 -16.23 12.37 5.34
C LYS A 5 -15.17 11.35 4.94
N GLN A 6 -14.70 10.56 5.90
CA GLN A 6 -13.61 9.62 5.66
C GLN A 6 -14.07 8.73 4.51
N ASP A 7 -13.42 8.88 3.35
CA ASP A 7 -13.87 8.24 2.12
C ASP A 7 -13.84 6.73 2.38
N VAL A 8 -14.93 6.03 2.08
CA VAL A 8 -15.06 4.58 2.29
C VAL A 8 -13.86 3.83 1.66
N TYR A 9 -13.41 4.33 0.51
CA TYR A 9 -12.22 3.88 -0.21
C TYR A 9 -10.90 4.09 0.55
N GLN A 10 -10.79 5.13 1.36
CA GLN A 10 -9.62 5.36 2.20
C GLN A 10 -9.56 4.35 3.35
N LEU A 11 -10.69 4.07 4.01
CA LEU A 11 -10.77 3.02 5.03
C LEU A 11 -10.45 1.64 4.46
N PHE A 12 -11.01 1.35 3.29
CA PHE A 12 -10.70 0.15 2.53
C PHE A 12 -9.19 0.06 2.23
N ALA A 13 -8.59 1.12 1.68
CA ALA A 13 -7.18 1.14 1.34
C ALA A 13 -6.27 0.96 2.57
N GLU A 14 -6.60 1.61 3.70
CA GLU A 14 -5.88 1.43 4.96
C GLU A 14 -5.92 -0.04 5.43
N LYS A 15 -7.10 -0.67 5.39
CA LYS A 15 -7.25 -2.08 5.81
C LYS A 15 -6.56 -3.06 4.87
N VAL A 16 -6.66 -2.84 3.56
CA VAL A 16 -5.99 -3.66 2.54
C VAL A 16 -4.48 -3.58 2.69
N ARG A 17 -3.95 -2.36 2.88
CA ARG A 17 -2.51 -2.14 3.05
C ARG A 17 -1.96 -2.83 4.31
N ASP A 18 -2.74 -2.87 5.39
CA ASP A 18 -2.34 -3.50 6.64
C ASP A 18 -2.54 -5.03 6.65
N HIS A 19 -3.13 -5.59 5.58
CA HIS A 19 -3.38 -7.02 5.48
C HIS A 19 -2.08 -7.79 5.17
N LYS A 20 -1.85 -8.88 5.90
CA LYS A 20 -0.60 -9.67 5.80
C LYS A 20 -0.47 -10.44 4.48
N ASP A 21 -1.60 -10.82 3.90
CA ASP A 21 -1.64 -11.66 2.69
C ASP A 21 -1.39 -10.87 1.39
N LEU A 22 -1.45 -9.53 1.43
CA LEU A 22 -1.06 -8.71 0.30
C LEU A 22 0.46 -8.57 0.26
N GLU A 23 1.10 -9.16 -0.74
CA GLU A 23 2.55 -9.01 -0.94
C GLU A 23 2.91 -7.55 -1.28
N SER A 24 3.43 -6.82 -0.30
CA SER A 24 3.97 -5.48 -0.47
C SER A 24 5.48 -5.44 -0.27
N ARG A 25 6.15 -4.54 -0.99
CA ARG A 25 7.60 -4.29 -0.87
C ARG A 25 7.88 -2.80 -0.87
N TRP A 26 9.02 -2.42 -0.30
CA TRP A 26 9.50 -1.05 -0.35
C TRP A 26 10.32 -0.83 -1.63
N ALA A 27 10.02 0.26 -2.33
CA ALA A 27 10.80 0.76 -3.46
C ALA A 27 11.01 2.27 -3.34
N VAL A 28 11.86 2.80 -4.20
CA VAL A 28 12.06 4.23 -4.37
C VAL A 28 11.27 4.67 -5.61
N LEU A 29 10.24 5.47 -5.40
CA LEU A 29 9.53 6.16 -6.46
C LEU A 29 10.11 7.58 -6.53
N GLN A 30 10.84 7.86 -7.59
CA GLN A 30 11.63 9.10 -7.76
C GLN A 30 12.64 9.28 -6.60
N GLU A 31 12.27 10.06 -5.58
CA GLU A 31 13.11 10.34 -4.40
C GLU A 31 12.47 9.85 -3.08
N THR A 32 11.26 9.29 -3.16
CA THR A 32 10.47 8.90 -1.98
C THR A 32 10.44 7.39 -1.80
N ARG A 33 10.56 6.93 -0.56
CA ARG A 33 10.35 5.50 -0.24
C ARG A 33 8.87 5.23 -0.16
N VAL A 34 8.39 4.40 -1.06
CA VAL A 34 6.99 4.00 -1.13
C VAL A 34 6.86 2.50 -0.99
N GLU A 35 5.72 2.10 -0.47
CA GLU A 35 5.31 0.71 -0.43
C GLU A 35 4.47 0.41 -1.68
N TYR A 36 4.81 -0.65 -2.39
CA TYR A 36 4.15 -1.02 -3.64
C TYR A 36 3.88 -2.51 -3.71
N PHE A 37 2.94 -2.88 -4.56
CA PHE A 37 2.52 -4.25 -4.83
C PHE A 37 2.31 -4.45 -6.34
N ARG A 38 2.09 -5.70 -6.76
CA ARG A 38 1.82 -6.05 -8.16
C ARG A 38 0.32 -6.14 -8.41
N GLY A 39 -0.13 -5.74 -9.60
CA GLY A 39 -1.55 -5.85 -9.99
C GLY A 39 -2.10 -7.26 -9.84
N LYS A 40 -1.34 -8.27 -10.27
CA LYS A 40 -1.67 -9.69 -10.13
C LYS A 40 -1.89 -10.12 -8.69
N ASP A 41 -1.00 -9.71 -7.79
CA ASP A 41 -1.10 -10.09 -6.38
C ASP A 41 -2.37 -9.47 -5.78
N PHE A 42 -2.67 -8.21 -6.12
CA PHE A 42 -3.92 -7.55 -5.70
C PHE A 42 -5.17 -8.24 -6.25
N ALA A 43 -5.17 -8.64 -7.51
CA ALA A 43 -6.29 -9.36 -8.11
C ALA A 43 -6.53 -10.73 -7.43
N SER A 44 -5.46 -11.47 -7.14
CA SER A 44 -5.54 -12.74 -6.39
C SER A 44 -5.99 -12.52 -4.94
N PHE A 45 -5.51 -11.47 -4.30
CA PHE A 45 -5.87 -11.09 -2.94
C PHE A 45 -7.36 -10.77 -2.82
N MET A 46 -7.91 -9.98 -3.73
CA MET A 46 -9.34 -9.63 -3.74
C MET A 46 -10.25 -10.82 -4.03
N LYS A 47 -9.75 -11.86 -4.71
CA LYS A 47 -10.47 -13.13 -4.91
C LYS A 47 -10.49 -13.98 -3.63
N ASN A 48 -9.39 -13.95 -2.86
CA ASN A 48 -9.26 -14.71 -1.62
C ASN A 48 -9.96 -14.05 -0.43
N HIS A 49 -10.11 -12.73 -0.45
CA HIS A 49 -10.64 -11.93 0.65
C HIS A 49 -11.91 -11.14 0.27
N PRO A 50 -13.04 -11.81 -0.05
CA PRO A 50 -14.29 -11.13 -0.39
C PRO A 50 -14.85 -10.28 0.76
N GLU A 51 -14.48 -10.57 2.02
CA GLU A 51 -14.87 -9.81 3.20
C GLU A 51 -14.41 -8.34 3.16
N LEU A 52 -13.35 -8.05 2.42
CA LEU A 52 -12.87 -6.67 2.28
C LEU A 52 -13.78 -5.85 1.38
N LYS A 53 -14.53 -6.48 0.47
CA LYS A 53 -15.53 -5.80 -0.36
C LYS A 53 -16.72 -5.30 0.46
N GLU A 54 -17.00 -5.91 1.62
CA GLU A 54 -18.10 -5.46 2.48
C GLU A 54 -17.89 -4.03 2.99
N ILE A 55 -16.63 -3.61 3.13
CA ILE A 55 -16.26 -2.24 3.55
C ILE A 55 -16.71 -1.22 2.52
N LEU A 56 -16.77 -1.62 1.24
CA LEU A 56 -17.16 -0.74 0.14
C LEU A 56 -18.69 -0.52 0.08
N GLU A 57 -19.46 -1.17 0.96
CA GLU A 57 -20.92 -1.04 1.14
C GLU A 57 -21.71 -1.06 -0.19
N SER A 58 -21.88 0.10 -0.84
CA SER A 58 -22.56 0.26 -2.13
C SER A 58 -21.81 -0.36 -3.31
N ASP A 59 -20.49 -0.45 -3.21
CA ASP A 59 -19.61 -0.87 -4.31
C ASP A 59 -19.11 -2.31 -4.13
N ARG A 60 -19.80 -3.11 -3.30
CA ARG A 60 -19.43 -4.50 -2.99
C ARG A 60 -19.43 -5.41 -4.21
N ASP A 61 -20.36 -5.20 -5.13
CA ASP A 61 -20.55 -6.07 -6.29
C ASP A 61 -19.67 -5.65 -7.48
N LEU A 62 -18.84 -4.59 -7.33
CA LEU A 62 -17.89 -4.18 -8.35
C LEU A 62 -16.80 -5.23 -8.58
N GLU A 63 -16.34 -5.27 -9.83
CA GLU A 63 -15.19 -6.06 -10.20
C GLU A 63 -13.91 -5.49 -9.56
N THR A 64 -12.92 -6.35 -9.36
CA THR A 64 -11.65 -5.95 -8.75
C THR A 64 -10.96 -4.83 -9.54
N GLU A 65 -11.12 -4.83 -10.87
CA GLU A 65 -10.57 -3.81 -11.75
C GLU A 65 -11.22 -2.44 -11.51
N ASP A 66 -12.56 -2.40 -11.38
CA ASP A 66 -13.31 -1.16 -11.10
C ASP A 66 -12.94 -0.59 -9.73
N ILE A 67 -12.82 -1.44 -8.71
CA ILE A 67 -12.37 -1.03 -7.38
C ILE A 67 -10.98 -0.41 -7.46
N ALA A 68 -10.05 -1.05 -8.18
CA ALA A 68 -8.70 -0.53 -8.36
C ALA A 68 -8.67 0.78 -9.16
N ASN A 69 -9.50 0.89 -10.20
CA ASN A 69 -9.67 2.12 -10.97
C ASN A 69 -10.21 3.26 -10.10
N ASN A 70 -11.16 2.99 -9.22
CA ASN A 70 -11.66 3.98 -8.26
C ASN A 70 -10.57 4.42 -7.27
N LEU A 71 -9.72 3.51 -6.80
CA LEU A 71 -8.56 3.84 -5.96
C LEU A 71 -7.52 4.72 -6.70
N LEU A 72 -7.29 4.46 -7.99
CA LEU A 72 -6.42 5.28 -8.85
C LEU A 72 -7.01 6.67 -9.09
N GLN A 73 -8.31 6.77 -9.34
CA GLN A 73 -9.01 8.05 -9.51
C GLN A 73 -8.96 8.92 -8.25
N LYS A 74 -9.08 8.29 -7.08
CA LYS A 74 -8.96 8.96 -5.77
C LYS A 74 -7.51 9.27 -5.34
N ASN A 75 -6.52 8.99 -6.20
CA ASN A 75 -5.09 9.15 -5.92
C ASN A 75 -4.62 8.40 -4.66
N LEU A 76 -5.29 7.31 -4.25
CA LEU A 76 -4.85 6.43 -3.16
C LEU A 76 -3.76 5.45 -3.62
N LEU A 77 -3.79 5.15 -4.92
CA LEU A 77 -2.79 4.39 -5.64
C LEU A 77 -2.21 5.22 -6.77
N VAL A 78 -0.96 4.95 -7.11
CA VAL A 78 -0.32 5.43 -8.34
C VAL A 78 0.22 4.24 -9.10
N ARG A 79 -0.13 4.17 -10.39
CA ARG A 79 0.44 3.18 -11.31
C ARG A 79 1.90 3.52 -11.56
N CYS A 80 2.74 2.52 -11.40
CA CYS A 80 4.18 2.62 -11.53
C CYS A 80 4.69 1.59 -12.55
N ASP A 81 5.81 1.92 -13.17
CA ASP A 81 6.59 1.02 -14.01
C ASP A 81 8.02 0.90 -13.46
N ARG A 82 8.72 -0.14 -13.87
CA ARG A 82 10.15 -0.33 -13.56
C ARG A 82 10.99 0.66 -14.36
N VAL A 83 11.94 1.33 -13.69
CA VAL A 83 12.96 2.16 -14.37
C VAL A 83 13.78 1.29 -15.33
N VAL A 84 14.25 0.14 -14.83
CA VAL A 84 15.15 -0.75 -15.58
C VAL A 84 14.33 -1.77 -16.37
N LYS A 85 14.18 -1.50 -17.66
CA LYS A 85 13.42 -2.35 -18.60
C LYS A 85 14.27 -3.43 -19.27
N THR A 86 15.59 -3.25 -19.28
CA THR A 86 16.54 -4.21 -19.86
C THR A 86 17.05 -5.20 -18.82
N VAL A 87 17.33 -6.42 -19.27
CA VAL A 87 17.93 -7.43 -18.40
C VAL A 87 19.37 -7.04 -18.11
N ARG A 88 19.79 -7.15 -16.85
CA ARG A 88 21.19 -6.90 -16.48
C ARG A 88 22.11 -7.87 -17.22
N PRO A 89 23.28 -7.42 -17.70
CA PRO A 89 24.24 -8.30 -18.34
C PRO A 89 24.50 -9.56 -17.50
N GLY A 90 24.42 -10.74 -18.11
CA GLY A 90 24.61 -12.04 -17.43
C GLY A 90 23.40 -12.59 -16.67
N LYS A 91 22.23 -11.94 -16.70
CA LYS A 91 20.98 -12.49 -16.17
C LYS A 91 20.03 -12.87 -17.31
N LYS A 92 19.17 -13.86 -17.06
CA LYS A 92 18.18 -14.37 -18.04
C LYS A 92 16.78 -13.77 -17.88
N LYS A 93 16.48 -13.14 -16.73
CA LYS A 93 15.16 -12.59 -16.39
C LYS A 93 15.32 -11.24 -15.68
N LEU A 94 14.32 -10.38 -15.83
CA LEU A 94 14.20 -9.14 -15.06
C LEU A 94 13.95 -9.45 -13.58
N SER A 95 14.30 -8.50 -12.70
CA SER A 95 13.90 -8.59 -11.30
C SER A 95 12.38 -8.62 -11.21
N THR A 96 11.86 -9.56 -10.41
CA THR A 96 10.43 -9.62 -10.09
C THR A 96 9.98 -8.37 -9.33
N TRP A 97 10.84 -7.86 -8.45
CA TRP A 97 10.60 -6.67 -7.63
C TRP A 97 11.63 -5.58 -7.97
N PRO A 98 11.26 -4.54 -8.74
CA PRO A 98 12.17 -3.43 -9.05
C PRO A 98 12.40 -2.52 -7.82
N ALA A 99 13.65 -2.17 -7.54
CA ALA A 99 13.99 -1.28 -6.44
C ALA A 99 13.64 0.20 -6.72
N HIS A 100 13.64 0.59 -8.00
CA HIS A 100 13.30 1.93 -8.45
C HIS A 100 12.13 1.90 -9.41
N LEU A 101 11.18 2.80 -9.18
CA LEU A 101 9.92 2.92 -9.91
C LEU A 101 9.80 4.30 -10.55
N GLU A 102 9.10 4.35 -11.67
CA GLU A 102 8.68 5.58 -12.35
C GLU A 102 7.15 5.62 -12.44
N ILE A 103 6.60 6.83 -12.45
CA ILE A 103 5.15 7.02 -12.58
C ILE A 103 4.74 6.73 -14.02
N PHE A 104 3.75 5.84 -14.19
CA PHE A 104 3.16 5.58 -15.49
C PHE A 104 2.03 6.59 -15.76
N PRO A 105 1.95 7.20 -16.96
CA PRO A 105 1.00 8.27 -17.23
C PRO A 105 -0.46 7.80 -17.25
N GLU A 106 -0.74 6.57 -17.66
CA GLU A 106 -2.10 6.05 -17.69
C GLU A 106 -2.57 5.59 -16.31
N ARG A 107 -3.73 6.10 -15.89
CA ARG A 107 -4.36 5.77 -14.60
C ARG A 107 -5.38 4.65 -14.71
N VAL A 108 -5.03 3.60 -15.46
CA VAL A 108 -5.89 2.42 -15.66
C VAL A 108 -5.23 1.22 -14.99
N PHE A 109 -6.03 0.44 -14.27
CA PHE A 109 -5.59 -0.80 -13.65
C PHE A 109 -5.18 -1.83 -14.70
N SER A 110 -4.15 -2.63 -14.39
CA SER A 110 -3.70 -3.72 -15.24
C SER A 110 -3.15 -4.82 -14.34
N GLU A 111 -3.65 -6.05 -14.53
CA GLU A 111 -3.27 -7.18 -13.67
C GLU A 111 -1.83 -7.65 -13.94
N ASN A 112 -1.43 -7.75 -15.21
CA ASN A 112 -0.24 -8.53 -15.58
C ASN A 112 1.08 -7.74 -15.57
N ASP A 113 1.05 -6.46 -15.98
CA ASP A 113 2.29 -5.70 -16.25
C ASP A 113 2.47 -4.45 -15.38
N ALA A 114 1.55 -4.16 -14.46
CA ALA A 114 1.59 -2.95 -13.66
C ALA A 114 1.98 -3.18 -12.20
N PHE A 115 2.69 -2.19 -11.67
CA PHE A 115 2.96 -2.03 -10.25
C PHE A 115 2.11 -0.88 -9.70
N PHE A 116 1.73 -0.98 -8.43
CA PHE A 116 0.92 0.04 -7.78
C PHE A 116 1.55 0.43 -6.45
N ALA A 117 1.80 1.72 -6.28
CA ALA A 117 2.36 2.27 -5.05
C ALA A 117 1.28 2.97 -4.24
N TRP A 118 1.32 2.77 -2.92
CA TRP A 118 0.49 3.52 -1.98
C TRP A 118 1.00 4.95 -1.84
N THR A 119 0.10 5.93 -1.99
CA THR A 119 0.45 7.37 -1.90
C THR A 119 0.24 7.96 -0.52
N PHE A 120 -0.60 7.33 0.31
CA PHE A 120 -0.92 7.84 1.63
C PHE A 120 0.07 7.35 2.69
N VAL A 121 0.21 8.12 3.76
CA VAL A 121 1.08 7.78 4.90
C VAL A 121 0.29 6.94 5.89
N LYS A 122 0.89 5.85 6.38
CA LYS A 122 0.28 5.03 7.44
C LYS A 122 0.12 5.87 8.71
N ARG A 123 -1.12 6.02 9.18
CA ARG A 123 -1.40 6.63 10.48
C ARG A 123 -0.85 5.72 11.57
N ARG A 124 0.20 6.16 12.26
CA ARG A 124 0.67 5.47 13.47
C ARG A 124 -0.22 5.90 14.63
N PRO A 125 -0.80 4.97 15.40
CA PRO A 125 -1.60 5.35 16.57
C PRO A 125 -0.70 6.06 17.57
N LEU A 126 -1.08 7.29 17.96
CA LEU A 126 -0.30 8.11 18.90
C LEU A 126 -0.03 7.38 20.22
N TRP A 127 -0.96 6.51 20.64
CA TRP A 127 -0.80 5.69 21.85
C TRP A 127 0.40 4.75 21.79
N GLN A 128 0.74 4.19 20.63
CA GLN A 128 1.94 3.37 20.48
C GLN A 128 3.21 4.19 20.72
N THR A 129 3.19 5.47 20.31
CA THR A 129 4.31 6.40 20.56
C THR A 129 4.41 6.72 22.05
N LEU A 130 3.27 7.02 22.70
CA LEU A 130 3.21 7.29 24.14
C LEU A 130 3.70 6.10 24.98
N LEU A 131 3.25 4.87 24.66
CA LEU A 131 3.71 3.66 25.33
C LEU A 131 5.21 3.42 25.16
N SER A 132 5.73 3.61 23.95
CA SER A 132 7.16 3.45 23.68
C SER A 132 8.02 4.43 24.48
N PHE A 133 7.48 5.61 24.79
CA PHE A 133 8.14 6.61 25.62
C PHE A 133 8.00 6.31 27.12
N PHE A 134 6.89 5.70 27.53
CA PHE A 134 6.66 5.35 28.93
C PHE A 134 7.55 4.20 29.42
N TRP A 135 7.84 3.23 28.55
CA TRP A 135 8.68 2.09 28.89
C TRP A 135 10.06 2.47 29.49
N PRO A 136 10.89 3.34 28.86
CA PRO A 136 12.17 3.74 29.43
C PRO A 136 12.05 4.52 30.75
N ILE A 137 10.96 5.28 30.93
CA ILE A 137 10.70 6.00 32.19
C ILE A 137 10.42 5.00 33.31
N LEU A 138 9.59 4.00 33.04
CA LEU A 138 9.28 2.94 33.99
C LEU A 138 10.53 2.15 34.36
N THR A 139 11.37 1.79 33.40
CA THR A 139 12.63 1.08 33.70
C THR A 139 13.58 1.93 34.53
N LEU A 140 13.71 3.23 34.25
CA LEU A 140 14.54 4.14 35.04
C LEU A 140 14.00 4.29 36.48
N ALA A 141 12.68 4.38 36.65
CA ALA A 141 12.06 4.50 37.97
C ALA A 141 12.35 3.27 38.84
N ILE A 142 12.25 2.06 38.28
CA ILE A 142 12.58 0.80 38.98
C ILE A 142 14.08 0.73 39.32
N CYS A 143 14.97 1.23 38.44
CA CYS A 143 16.40 1.24 38.70
C CYS A 143 16.84 2.29 39.73
N LEU A 144 16.15 3.43 39.84
CA LEU A 144 16.50 4.51 40.77
C LEU A 144 15.90 4.32 42.17
N PHE A 145 14.78 3.61 42.27
CA PHE A 145 14.07 3.32 43.52
C PHE A 145 13.75 1.82 43.63
N PRO A 146 14.74 0.99 44.01
CA PRO A 146 14.53 -0.44 44.25
C PRO A 146 13.66 -0.72 45.49
#